data_AF-A0A924RZA3-F1
#
_entry.id   AF-A0A924RZA3-F1
#
_cell.length_a   1.000
_cell.length_b   1.000
_cell.length_c   1.000
_cell.angle_alpha   90.00
_cell.angle_beta   90.00
_cell.angle_gamma   90.00
#
_symmetry.space_group_name_H-M   'P 1'
#
loop_
_entity.id
_entity.type
_entity.pdbx_description
1 polymer ?
#
loop_
_entity_poly.entity_id
_entity_poly.type
_entity_poly.pdbx_seq_one_letter_code
_entity_poly.pdbx_strand_id
1 'polypeptide(L)'
;SAGTWHYTVTLTQNLNRGAISKGSMRFVVIGVRGGKLATISWDELLQAPNAPGKAFSFRYFQQLEDSVMLPPGFTPQRVRVALQGSGNTIDQVFAWDARKAPGE
;
A
#
# COMPACT_ATOMS: atom_id res chain seq x y z
N SER A 1 -2.85 -0.57 -17.20
CA SER A 1 -3.12 0.88 -17.34
C SER A 1 -1.96 1.62 -16.72
N ALA A 2 -1.31 2.52 -17.48
CA ALA A 2 -0.40 3.52 -16.91
C ALA A 2 -1.24 4.58 -16.19
N GLY A 3 -0.73 5.20 -15.13
CA GLY A 3 -1.37 6.38 -14.56
C GLY A 3 -1.36 6.44 -13.04
N THR A 4 -1.97 7.51 -12.54
CA THR A 4 -2.17 7.78 -11.11
C THR A 4 -3.27 6.88 -10.56
N TRP A 5 -2.99 6.22 -9.44
CA TRP A 5 -3.92 5.40 -8.68
C TRP A 5 -4.07 5.97 -7.28
N HIS A 6 -5.30 6.24 -6.88
CA HIS A 6 -5.61 6.56 -5.50
C HIS A 6 -5.71 5.27 -4.68
N TYR A 7 -5.20 5.29 -3.46
CA TYR A 7 -5.35 4.19 -2.53
C TYR A 7 -5.89 4.69 -1.19
N THR A 8 -6.65 3.82 -0.53
CA THR A 8 -7.02 3.95 0.88
C THR A 8 -6.60 2.67 1.59
N VAL A 9 -5.79 2.80 2.65
CA VAL A 9 -5.44 1.68 3.54
C VAL A 9 -6.04 1.95 4.91
N THR A 10 -6.95 1.06 5.33
CA THR A 10 -7.54 1.12 6.68
C THR A 10 -6.74 0.27 7.64
N LEU A 11 -6.09 0.92 8.61
CA LEU A 11 -5.40 0.26 9.70
C LEU A 11 -6.36 0.15 10.89
N THR A 12 -6.46 -1.03 11.49
CA THR A 12 -7.28 -1.27 12.68
C THR A 12 -6.47 -1.99 13.75
N GLN A 13 -6.78 -1.70 15.01
CA GLN A 13 -6.19 -2.35 16.17
C GLN A 13 -7.29 -3.06 16.96
N ASN A 14 -7.01 -4.28 17.42
CA ASN A 14 -7.88 -4.97 18.35
C ASN A 14 -8.05 -4.12 19.63
N LEU A 15 -9.31 -3.87 20.02
CA LEU A 15 -9.69 -3.00 21.14
C LEU A 15 -9.02 -3.36 22.48
N ASN A 16 -8.63 -4.63 22.65
CA ASN A 16 -7.96 -5.12 23.85
C ASN A 16 -6.53 -4.58 24.04
N ARG A 17 -5.94 -3.98 23.00
CA ARG A 17 -4.66 -3.28 23.09
C ARG A 17 -5.00 -1.80 23.23
N GLY A 18 -4.95 -1.24 24.43
CA GLY A 18 -5.31 0.18 24.67
C GLY A 18 -4.22 1.19 24.26
N ALA A 19 -3.04 0.71 23.84
CA ALA A 19 -1.88 1.53 23.49
C ALA A 19 -1.97 2.12 22.06
N ILE A 20 -1.26 3.21 21.82
CA ILE A 20 -1.11 3.80 20.48
C ILE A 20 -0.20 2.91 19.63
N SER A 21 -0.69 2.51 18.45
CA SER A 21 0.14 1.96 17.37
C SER A 21 0.73 3.09 16.55
N LYS A 22 2.05 3.09 16.38
CA LYS A 22 2.78 4.08 15.56
C LYS A 22 3.87 3.42 14.74
N GLY A 23 4.13 3.95 13.55
CA GLY A 23 5.10 3.39 12.64
C GLY A 23 5.01 3.98 11.24
N SER A 24 5.52 3.23 10.27
CA SER A 24 5.43 3.58 8.85
C SER A 24 4.92 2.41 8.02
N MET A 25 4.19 2.73 6.96
CA MET A 25 3.66 1.79 5.98
C MET A 25 4.40 1.96 4.66
N ARG A 26 4.71 0.84 4.01
CA ARG A 26 5.08 0.77 2.60
C ARG A 26 4.29 -0.34 1.94
N PHE A 27 4.14 -0.29 0.62
CA PHE A 27 3.64 -1.43 -0.14
C PHE A 27 4.38 -1.60 -1.46
N VAL A 28 4.26 -2.80 -2.01
CA VAL A 28 4.67 -3.13 -3.37
C VAL A 28 3.47 -3.64 -4.16
N VAL A 29 3.46 -3.37 -5.46
CA VAL A 29 2.45 -3.91 -6.37
C VAL A 29 3.09 -4.99 -7.22
N ILE A 30 2.52 -6.19 -7.19
CA ILE A 30 2.99 -7.37 -7.91
C ILE A 30 2.05 -7.59 -9.10
N GLY A 31 2.61 -7.85 -10.27
CA GLY A 31 1.85 -8.00 -11.50
C GLY A 31 2.71 -8.48 -12.65
N VAL A 32 2.27 -8.18 -13.87
CA VAL A 32 2.96 -8.59 -15.11
C VAL A 32 3.43 -7.36 -15.89
N ARG A 33 4.66 -7.39 -16.39
CA ARG A 33 5.23 -6.39 -17.32
C ARG A 33 5.94 -7.13 -18.45
N GLY A 34 5.57 -6.87 -19.70
CA GLY A 34 6.15 -7.55 -20.86
C GLY A 34 6.03 -9.08 -20.79
N GLY A 35 4.91 -9.60 -20.30
CA GLY A 35 4.65 -11.04 -20.17
C GLY A 35 5.38 -11.74 -19.02
N LYS A 36 6.14 -11.02 -18.18
CA LYS A 36 6.88 -11.59 -17.05
C LYS A 36 6.40 -11.01 -15.73
N LEU A 37 6.53 -11.81 -14.66
CA LEU A 37 6.27 -11.33 -13.29
C LEU A 37 7.17 -10.12 -12.98
N ALA A 38 6.57 -9.07 -12.44
CA ALA A 38 7.24 -7.85 -12.05
C ALA A 38 6.70 -7.35 -10.71
N THR A 39 7.57 -6.70 -9.93
CA THR A 39 7.22 -6.03 -8.68
C THR A 39 7.60 -4.57 -8.81
N ILE A 40 6.64 -3.68 -8.55
CA ILE A 40 6.85 -2.23 -8.52
C ILE A 40 7.01 -1.85 -7.05
N SER A 41 8.17 -1.26 -6.72
CA SER A 41 8.53 -0.88 -5.35
C SER A 41 7.83 0.40 -4.90
N TRP A 42 7.79 0.64 -3.59
CA TRP A 42 7.28 1.90 -3.00
C TRP A 42 7.92 3.15 -3.62
N ASP A 43 9.23 3.12 -3.79
CA ASP A 43 10.01 4.23 -4.36
C ASP A 43 9.68 4.45 -5.85
N GLU A 44 9.49 3.37 -6.62
CA GLU A 44 9.08 3.44 -8.04
C GLU A 44 7.64 3.97 -8.15
N LEU A 45 6.75 3.52 -7.26
CA LEU A 45 5.35 3.99 -7.17
C LEU A 45 5.25 5.49 -6.86
N LEU A 46 6.13 6.01 -6.01
CA LEU A 46 6.19 7.43 -5.67
C LEU A 46 7.09 8.25 -6.59
N GLN A 47 7.81 7.61 -7.51
CA GLN A 47 8.83 8.22 -8.35
C GLN A 47 9.88 9.01 -7.55
N ALA A 48 10.23 8.51 -6.37
CA ALA A 48 11.11 9.18 -5.43
C ALA A 48 12.09 8.16 -4.82
N PRO A 49 13.39 8.24 -5.14
CA PRO A 49 14.40 7.38 -4.51
C PRO A 49 14.43 7.57 -3.00
N ASN A 50 14.51 6.46 -2.25
CA ASN A 50 14.54 6.44 -0.78
C ASN A 50 13.30 7.08 -0.14
N ALA A 51 12.13 6.92 -0.76
CA ALA A 51 10.91 7.51 -0.26
C ALA A 51 10.62 7.02 1.19
N PRO A 52 10.32 7.95 2.12
CA PRO A 52 9.91 7.56 3.46
C PRO A 52 8.61 6.75 3.37
N GLY A 53 8.42 5.82 4.31
CA GLY A 53 7.12 5.15 4.43
C GLY A 53 6.04 6.14 4.87
N LYS A 54 4.78 5.88 4.51
CA LYS A 54 3.64 6.67 4.97
C LYS A 54 3.47 6.47 6.47
N ALA A 55 3.67 7.53 7.26
CA ALA A 55 3.57 7.47 8.71
C ALA A 55 2.13 7.16 9.15
N PHE A 56 1.99 6.40 10.24
CA PHE A 56 0.72 6.18 10.92
C PHE A 56 0.88 6.34 12.44
N SER A 57 -0.19 6.75 13.10
CA SER A 57 -0.28 6.84 14.55
C SER A 57 -1.74 6.82 14.96
N PHE A 58 -2.20 5.72 15.56
CA PHE A 58 -3.62 5.53 15.86
C PHE A 58 -3.83 4.65 17.09
N ARG A 59 -4.97 4.84 17.77
CA ARG A 59 -5.38 4.00 18.91
C ARG A 59 -6.39 2.92 18.51
N TYR A 60 -7.30 3.24 17.60
CA TYR A 60 -8.38 2.34 17.20
C TYR A 60 -8.33 2.03 15.71
N PHE A 61 -8.38 3.07 14.88
CA PHE A 61 -8.21 2.96 13.44
C PHE A 61 -7.62 4.23 12.85
N GLN A 62 -7.07 4.12 11.65
CA GLN A 62 -6.67 5.25 10.81
C GLN A 62 -6.77 4.84 9.35
N GLN A 63 -7.28 5.74 8.50
CA GLN A 63 -7.19 5.61 7.05
C GLN A 63 -5.95 6.36 6.58
N LEU A 64 -5.13 5.70 5.78
CA LEU A 64 -4.04 6.31 5.05
C LEU A 64 -4.46 6.46 3.59
N GLU A 65 -4.48 7.68 3.11
CA GLU A 65 -4.91 8.02 1.76
C GLU A 65 -3.79 8.77 1.05
N ASP A 66 -3.54 8.37 -0.21
CA ASP A 66 -2.59 9.02 -1.10
C ASP A 66 -2.76 8.53 -2.54
N SER A 67 -1.86 8.97 -3.42
CA SER A 67 -1.77 8.53 -4.81
C SER A 67 -0.41 7.94 -5.12
N VAL A 68 -0.38 6.96 -6.02
CA VAL A 68 0.85 6.35 -6.56
C VAL A 68 0.76 6.23 -8.08
N MET A 69 1.89 6.05 -8.75
CA MET A 69 1.95 5.85 -10.18
C MET A 69 2.29 4.42 -10.55
N LEU A 70 1.45 3.79 -11.37
CA LEU A 70 1.81 2.52 -12.00
C LEU A 70 2.49 2.79 -13.35
N PRO A 71 3.63 2.13 -13.64
CA PRO A 71 4.32 2.32 -14.90
C PRO A 71 3.51 1.79 -16.08
N PRO A 72 3.70 2.34 -17.28
CA PRO A 72 3.05 1.85 -18.49
C PRO A 72 3.39 0.39 -18.78
N GLY A 73 2.43 -0.33 -19.38
CA GLY A 73 2.59 -1.75 -19.72
C GLY A 73 2.60 -2.71 -18.51
N PHE A 74 2.31 -2.23 -17.30
CA PHE A 74 2.15 -3.05 -16.11
C PHE A 74 0.66 -3.39 -15.88
N THR A 75 0.40 -4.67 -15.62
CA THR A 75 -0.91 -5.19 -15.22
C THR A 75 -0.82 -5.69 -13.78
N PRO A 76 -1.38 -4.96 -12.80
CA PRO A 76 -1.31 -5.33 -11.40
C PRO A 76 -2.17 -6.54 -11.08
N GLN A 77 -1.76 -7.34 -10.09
CA GLN A 77 -2.45 -8.55 -9.67
C GLN A 77 -2.59 -8.66 -8.15
N ARG A 78 -1.62 -8.18 -7.38
CA ARG A 78 -1.63 -8.20 -5.92
C ARG A 78 -0.95 -6.96 -5.35
N VAL A 79 -1.31 -6.59 -4.13
CA VAL A 79 -0.60 -5.61 -3.32
C VAL A 79 -0.08 -6.31 -2.08
N ARG A 80 1.21 -6.14 -1.76
CA ARG A 80 1.76 -6.56 -0.47
C ARG A 80 2.08 -5.33 0.37
N VAL A 81 1.38 -5.18 1.47
CA VAL A 81 1.49 -4.07 2.42
C VAL A 81 2.35 -4.52 3.59
N ALA A 82 3.35 -3.71 3.94
CA ALA A 82 4.23 -3.91 5.09
C ALA A 82 4.10 -2.72 6.05
N LEU A 83 3.85 -3.02 7.33
CA LEU A 83 3.85 -2.04 8.42
C LEU A 83 5.06 -2.28 9.30
N GLN A 84 5.83 -1.24 9.55
CA GLN A 84 6.96 -1.27 10.48
C GLN A 84 6.62 -0.42 11.71
N GLY A 85 6.35 -1.09 12.83
CA GLY A 85 6.07 -0.48 14.14
C GLY A 85 7.29 -0.48 15.06
N SER A 86 7.09 -0.05 16.31
CA SER A 86 8.14 0.08 17.35
C SER A 86 8.60 -1.27 17.95
N GLY A 87 8.75 -2.32 17.13
CA GLY A 87 9.16 -3.66 17.58
C GLY A 87 8.48 -4.82 16.85
N ASN A 88 7.57 -4.52 15.93
CA ASN A 88 6.88 -5.51 15.13
C ASN A 88 6.80 -5.08 13.66
N THR A 89 6.90 -6.08 12.78
CA THR A 89 6.59 -5.94 11.36
C THR A 89 5.34 -6.75 11.06
N ILE A 90 4.41 -6.17 10.32
CA ILE A 90 3.21 -6.86 9.83
C ILE A 90 3.26 -6.83 8.30
N ASP A 91 3.13 -7.99 7.68
CA ASP A 91 3.01 -8.13 6.23
C ASP A 91 1.64 -8.73 5.87
N GLN A 92 0.94 -8.12 4.92
CA GLN A 92 -0.35 -8.60 4.40
C GLN A 92 -0.37 -8.54 2.88
N VAL A 93 -1.04 -9.50 2.25
CA VAL A 93 -1.17 -9.58 0.79
C VAL A 93 -2.65 -9.52 0.42
N PHE A 94 -2.98 -8.63 -0.49
CA PHE A 94 -4.33 -8.42 -1.01
C PHE A 94 -4.36 -8.71 -2.51
N ALA A 95 -5.43 -9.32 -2.98
CA ALA A 95 -5.70 -9.39 -4.41
C ALA A 95 -5.94 -7.97 -4.95
N TRP A 96 -5.49 -7.72 -6.18
CA TRP A 96 -5.85 -6.50 -6.88
C TRP A 96 -7.30 -6.60 -7.33
N ASP A 97 -8.21 -5.94 -6.61
CA ASP A 97 -9.62 -5.85 -6.99
C ASP A 97 -9.87 -4.49 -7.65
N ALA A 98 -9.85 -4.46 -8.98
CA ALA A 98 -10.08 -3.26 -9.78
C ALA A 98 -11.58 -2.92 -9.90
N ARG A 99 -12.37 -3.13 -8.84
CA ARG A 99 -13.75 -2.61 -8.84
C ARG A 99 -13.67 -1.11 -9.05
N LYS A 100 -14.21 -0.64 -10.18
CA LYS A 100 -14.58 0.76 -10.35
C LYS A 100 -15.40 1.15 -9.13
N ALA A 101 -15.12 2.33 -8.56
CA ALA A 101 -16.02 2.91 -7.58
C ALA A 101 -17.45 2.87 -8.16
N PRO A 102 -18.46 2.42 -7.40
CA PRO A 102 -19.84 2.55 -7.85
C PRO A 102 -20.13 4.05 -8.11
N GLY A 103 -20.46 4.40 -9.35
CA GLY A 103 -20.89 5.76 -9.71
C GLY A 103 -19.94 6.57 -10.60
N GLU A 104 -19.41 5.97 -11.67
CA GLU A 104 -19.06 6.69 -12.92
C GLU A 104 -19.69 5.97 -14.11
#